data_AF-A0A2V6UHD6-F1
#
_entry.id   AF-A0A2V6UHD6-F1
#
_cell.length_a   1.000
_cell.length_b   1.000
_cell.length_c   1.000
_cell.angle_alpha   90.00
_cell.angle_beta   90.00
_cell.angle_gamma   90.00
#
_symmetry.space_group_name_H-M   'P 1'
#
loop_
_entity.id
_entity.type
_entity.pdbx_description
1 polymer ?
#
loop_
_entity_poly.entity_id
_entity_poly.type
_entity_poly.pdbx_seq_one_letter_code
_entity_poly.pdbx_strand_id
1 'polypeptide(L)' 'MLAALALALLAAAPAGGATLDDLVAGLNLVPLHGAAPAALALERLADGKTVALPALRGRPVIVYFWATW' A
#
# COMPACT_ATOMS: atom_id res chain seq x y z
N MET A 1 -11.65 -39.32 -5.53
CA MET A 1 -11.25 -37.91 -5.80
C MET A 1 -11.78 -36.93 -4.76
N LEU A 2 -13.05 -37.04 -4.31
CA LEU A 2 -13.64 -36.16 -3.29
C LEU A 2 -12.90 -36.17 -1.93
N ALA A 3 -12.49 -37.35 -1.46
CA ALA A 3 -11.82 -37.50 -0.17
C ALA A 3 -10.44 -36.83 -0.12
N ALA A 4 -9.70 -36.85 -1.23
CA ALA A 4 -8.40 -36.19 -1.34
C ALA A 4 -8.54 -34.65 -1.35
N LEU A 5 -9.60 -34.13 -1.97
CA LEU A 5 -9.91 -32.71 -1.95
C LEU A 5 -10.32 -32.24 -0.55
N ALA A 6 -11.15 -33.01 0.15
CA ALA A 6 -11.56 -32.69 1.53
C ALA A 6 -10.36 -32.67 2.50
N LEU A 7 -9.41 -33.59 2.34
CA LEU A 7 -8.19 -33.61 3.16
C LEU A 7 -7.25 -32.44 2.83
N ALA A 8 -7.16 -32.05 1.55
CA ALA A 8 -6.38 -30.88 1.13
C ALA A 8 -6.97 -29.56 1.66
N LEU A 9 -8.30 -29.42 1.72
CA LEU A 9 -8.95 -28.26 2.34
C LEU A 9 -8.79 -28.23 3.87
N LEU A 10 -8.73 -29.39 4.54
CA LEU A 10 -8.46 -29.46 5.98
C LEU A 10 -6.99 -29.14 6.33
N ALA A 11 -6.07 -29.43 5.41
CA ALA A 11 -4.64 -29.13 5.55
C ALA A 11 -4.27 -27.69 5.15
N ALA A 12 -5.20 -26.95 4.56
CA ALA A 12 -5.06 -25.52 4.35
C ALA A 12 -5.20 -24.81 5.72
N ALA A 13 -4.15 -24.88 6.53
CA ALA A 13 -3.99 -23.96 7.63
C ALA A 13 -4.20 -22.55 7.08
N PRO A 14 -4.94 -21.66 7.78
CA PRO A 14 -4.96 -20.27 7.39
C PRO A 14 -3.49 -19.85 7.37
N ALA A 15 -2.99 -19.47 6.20
CA ALA A 15 -1.71 -18.79 6.13
C ALA A 15 -1.92 -17.61 7.08
N GLY A 16 -1.26 -17.65 8.24
CA GLY A 16 -1.26 -16.57 9.21
C GLY A 16 -0.64 -15.39 8.51
N GLY A 17 -1.45 -14.68 7.74
CA GLY A 17 -1.03 -13.53 6.97
C GLY A 17 -0.47 -12.55 7.98
N ALA A 18 0.71 -12.02 7.67
CA ALA A 18 1.29 -10.92 8.42
C ALA A 18 0.18 -9.90 8.69
N THR A 19 0.06 -9.47 9.95
CA THR A 19 -0.94 -8.45 10.28
C THR A 19 -0.63 -7.18 9.46
N LEU A 20 -1.63 -6.32 9.28
CA LEU A 20 -1.37 -5.04 8.61
C LEU A 20 -0.24 -4.27 9.31
N ASP A 21 -0.17 -4.34 10.63
CA ASP A 21 0.90 -3.75 11.43
C ASP A 21 2.28 -4.36 11.12
N ASP A 22 2.37 -5.70 11.00
CA ASP A 22 3.62 -6.38 10.62
C ASP A 22 4.09 -5.96 9.22
N LEU A 23 3.15 -5.78 8.29
CA LEU A 23 3.45 -5.33 6.93
C LEU A 23 3.90 -3.86 6.89
N VAL A 24 3.21 -3.00 7.64
CA VAL A 24 3.56 -1.57 7.80
C VAL A 24 4.96 -1.43 8.41
N ALA A 25 5.26 -2.23 9.44
CA ALA A 25 6.58 -2.28 10.06
C ALA A 25 7.66 -2.80 9.10
N GLY A 26 7.38 -3.89 8.37
CA GLY A 26 8.30 -4.45 7.38
C GLY A 26 8.61 -3.50 6.21
N LEU A 27 7.68 -2.62 5.87
CA LEU A 27 7.85 -1.57 4.86
C LEU A 27 8.37 -0.24 5.44
N ASN A 28 8.66 -0.18 6.75
CA ASN A 28 9.08 1.02 7.47
C ASN A 28 8.14 2.22 7.22
N LEU A 29 6.84 1.94 7.15
CA LEU A 29 5.81 2.95 6.97
C LEU A 29 5.43 3.54 8.32
N VAL A 30 5.35 4.88 8.40
CA VAL A 30 4.85 5.58 9.58
C VAL A 30 3.37 5.92 9.36
N PRO A 31 2.43 5.27 10.06
CA PRO A 31 1.02 5.59 9.91
C PRO A 31 0.75 7.00 10.46
N LEU A 32 -0.03 7.78 9.71
CA LEU A 32 -0.41 9.14 10.10
C LEU A 32 -1.54 9.18 11.13
N HIS A 33 -2.18 8.05 11.45
CA HIS A 33 -3.26 7.95 12.46
C HIS A 33 -4.36 9.03 12.34
N GLY A 34 -4.74 9.38 11.10
CA GLY A 34 -5.76 10.39 10.83
C GLY A 34 -5.24 11.83 10.77
N ALA A 35 -3.95 12.08 11.01
CA ALA A 35 -3.33 13.37 10.72
C ALA A 35 -3.40 13.69 9.22
N ALA A 36 -3.70 14.95 8.91
CA ALA A 36 -3.68 15.41 7.53
C ALA A 36 -2.24 15.32 6.99
N PRO A 37 -1.99 14.64 5.85
CA PRO A 37 -0.68 14.64 5.24
C PRO A 37 -0.31 16.06 4.81
N ALA A 38 0.99 16.37 4.82
CA ALA A 38 1.48 17.62 4.29
C ALA A 38 1.01 17.82 2.84
N ALA A 39 0.67 19.05 2.49
CA ALA A 39 0.33 19.38 1.11
C ALA A 39 1.57 19.13 0.23
N LEU A 40 1.42 18.25 -0.76
CA LEU A 40 2.43 17.99 -1.77
C LEU A 40 1.83 18.32 -3.13
N ALA A 41 2.55 19.14 -3.88
CA ALA A 41 2.27 19.48 -5.26
C ALA A 41 3.54 19.25 -6.08
N LEU A 42 3.44 18.46 -7.13
CA LEU A 42 4.55 18.14 -8.03
C LEU A 42 4.16 18.48 -9.46
N GLU A 43 5.11 19.01 -10.23
CA GLU A 43 4.93 19.17 -11.67
C GLU A 43 5.13 17.81 -12.35
N ARG A 44 4.18 17.41 -13.20
CA ARG A 44 4.29 16.18 -13.97
C ARG A 44 5.19 16.41 -15.17
N LEU A 45 6.25 15.62 -15.26
CA LEU A 45 7.25 15.71 -16.33
C LEU A 45 6.68 15.60 -17.75
N ALA A 46 5.61 14.81 -17.93
CA ALA A 46 5.04 14.55 -19.25
C ALA A 46 4.30 15.75 -19.87
N ASP A 47 3.68 16.60 -19.04
CA ASP A 47 2.76 17.65 -19.52
C ASP A 47 2.94 19.01 -18.81
N GLY A 48 3.90 19.12 -17.88
CA GLY A 48 4.15 20.33 -17.09
C GLY A 48 3.00 20.69 -16.14
N LYS A 49 1.99 19.83 -15.99
CA LYS A 49 0.83 20.14 -15.14
C LYS A 49 1.14 19.82 -13.69
N THR A 50 0.74 20.72 -12.80
CA THR A 50 0.80 20.48 -11.37
C THR A 50 -0.21 19.41 -10.94
N VAL A 51 0.27 18.41 -10.22
CA VAL A 51 -0.53 17.40 -9.53
C VAL A 51 -0.38 17.63 -8.04
N ALA A 52 -1.49 17.87 -7.35
CA ALA A 52 -1.53 18.04 -5.90
C ALA A 52 -2.24 16.85 -5.24
N LEU A 53 -1.71 16.36 -4.12
CA LEU A 53 -2.32 15.25 -3.35
C LEU A 53 -3.81 15.47 -3.01
N PRO A 54 -4.27 16.68 -2.63
CA PRO A 54 -5.69 16.94 -2.38
C PRO A 54 -6.61 16.64 -3.56
N ALA A 55 -6.11 16.69 -4.80
CA ALA A 55 -6.89 16.38 -6.00
C ALA A 55 -7.07 14.86 -6.22
N LEU A 56 -6.37 14.01 -5.47
CA LEU A 56 -6.40 12.55 -5.58
C LEU A 56 -7.17 11.87 -4.43
N ARG A 57 -7.92 12.64 -3.63
CA ARG A 57 -8.70 12.09 -2.51
C ARG A 57 -9.66 10.98 -2.96
N GLY A 58 -9.86 10.00 -2.08
CA GLY A 58 -10.67 8.81 -2.36
C GLY A 58 -9.93 7.72 -3.13
N ARG A 59 -8.64 7.91 -3.43
CA ARG A 59 -7.79 6.91 -4.10
C ARG A 59 -6.54 6.65 -3.26
N PRO A 60 -6.08 5.40 -3.15
CA PRO A 60 -4.76 5.12 -2.59
C PRO A 60 -3.68 5.71 -3.52
N VAL A 61 -2.72 6.44 -2.95
CA VAL A 61 -1.61 7.08 -3.67
C VAL A 61 -0.30 6.73 -2.96
N ILE A 62 0.70 6.32 -3.74
CA ILE A 62 2.07 6.09 -3.27
C ILE A 62 2.94 7.22 -3.81
N VAL A 63 3.65 7.91 -2.91
CA VAL A 63 4.66 8.91 -3.28
C VAL A 63 6.02 8.28 -3.09
N TYR A 64 6.77 8.14 -4.19
CA TYR A 64 8.10 7.55 -4.20
C TYR A 64 9.13 8.64 -4.52
N PHE A 65 9.89 9.05 -3.50
CA PHE A 65 11.00 9.99 -3.66
C PHE A 65 12.26 9.23 -4.06
N TRP A 66 12.90 9.68 -5.13
CA TRP A 66 14.15 9.11 -5.62
C TRP A 66 15.02 10.22 -6.18
N ALA A 67 16.31 9.92 -6.37
CA ALA A 67 17.24 10.81 -7.02
C ALA A 67 18.30 10.02 -7.79
N THR A 68 18.96 10.67 -8.76
CA THR A 68 19.96 10.04 -9.65
C THR A 68 21.39 10.08 -9.11
N TRP A 69 21.61 10.75 -7.98
CA TRP A 69 22.95 10.97 -7.39
C TRP A 69 23.33 9.88 -6.40
#